data_AF-A0A0L0CHG2-F1
#
_entry.id   AF-A0A0L0CHG2-F1
#
_cell.length_a   1.000
_cell.length_b   1.000
_cell.length_c   1.000
_cell.angle_alpha   90.00
_cell.angle_beta   90.00
_cell.angle_gamma   90.00
#
_symmetry.space_group_name_H-M   'P 1'
#
loop_
_entity.id
_entity.type
_entity.pdbx_description
1 polymer ?
#
loop_
_entity_poly.entity_id
_entity_poly.type
_entity_poly.pdbx_seq_one_letter_code
_entity_poly.pdbx_strand_id
1 'polypeptide(L)'
;EIMASNTTDSDTQVNIDDLPITFKVKYIGSEVARGLWGIKYTRRPVDIMVGAAKNLPPNKTLPHCELKVSTEGVSIEILQPKASINNWSYPIDTISYGVQDLVYTRVFAMIVVKDETSVHPFEVHAFVCDSRAMARKLTYALAAAFQDYSRKVKENGSDESSDKITPTRQKFAIDLRSPEELAEDDETEA
;
A
#
# COMPACT_ATOMS: atom_id res chain seq x y z
N GLU A 1 -4.79 -34.04 27.80
CA GLU A 1 -5.76 -33.01 27.39
C GLU A 1 -5.03 -31.69 27.25
N ILE A 2 -4.64 -31.32 26.03
CA ILE A 2 -4.13 -29.98 25.70
C ILE A 2 -4.76 -29.64 24.35
N MET A 3 -5.84 -28.85 24.40
CA MET A 3 -6.46 -28.26 23.22
C MET A 3 -5.51 -27.19 22.67
N ALA A 4 -4.97 -27.42 21.47
CA ALA A 4 -4.40 -26.36 20.67
C ALA A 4 -5.58 -25.48 20.19
N SER A 5 -5.62 -24.26 20.68
CA SER A 5 -6.54 -23.23 20.22
C SER A 5 -6.21 -22.89 18.77
N ASN A 6 -7.06 -23.34 17.83
CA ASN A 6 -7.15 -22.79 16.49
C ASN A 6 -7.68 -21.35 16.61
N THR A 7 -6.78 -20.38 16.73
CA THR A 7 -7.14 -18.97 16.61
C THR A 7 -7.41 -18.68 15.13
N THR A 8 -8.69 -18.54 14.82
CA THR A 8 -9.32 -18.37 13.51
C THR A 8 -8.82 -17.16 12.71
N ASP A 9 -8.66 -17.36 11.39
CA ASP A 9 -8.35 -16.37 10.32
C ASP A 9 -9.29 -15.13 10.24
N SER A 10 -10.32 -15.03 11.10
CA SER A 10 -11.31 -13.94 11.09
C SER A 10 -10.75 -12.56 11.48
N ASP A 11 -9.64 -12.47 12.20
CA ASP A 11 -9.09 -11.19 12.67
C ASP A 11 -8.45 -10.32 11.57
N THR A 12 -8.40 -10.84 10.34
CA THR A 12 -7.75 -10.17 9.20
C THR A 12 -8.72 -9.56 8.19
N GLN A 13 -10.02 -9.85 8.26
CA GLN A 13 -10.98 -9.26 7.34
C GLN A 13 -11.20 -7.79 7.71
N VAL A 14 -11.12 -6.90 6.72
CA VAL A 14 -11.41 -5.47 6.87
C VAL A 14 -12.48 -5.11 5.86
N ASN A 15 -13.59 -4.57 6.36
CA ASN A 15 -14.67 -4.05 5.54
C ASN A 15 -14.54 -2.54 5.37
N ILE A 16 -15.30 -1.98 4.42
CA ILE A 16 -15.31 -0.52 4.17
C ILE A 16 -15.77 0.24 5.42
N ASP A 17 -16.75 -0.30 6.16
CA ASP A 17 -17.31 0.32 7.39
C ASP A 17 -16.30 0.37 8.55
N ASP A 18 -15.20 -0.39 8.47
CA ASP A 18 -14.13 -0.34 9.46
C ASP A 18 -13.18 0.85 9.22
N LEU A 19 -13.24 1.50 8.05
CA LEU A 19 -12.42 2.65 7.72
C LEU A 19 -12.99 3.94 8.35
N PRO A 20 -12.14 4.86 8.86
CA PRO A 20 -10.69 4.85 8.76
C PRO A 20 -9.99 4.03 9.86
N ILE A 21 -8.88 3.37 9.52
CA ILE A 21 -8.04 2.61 10.46
C ILE A 21 -6.66 3.25 10.54
N THR A 22 -6.15 3.46 11.76
CA THR A 22 -4.81 3.97 12.02
C THR A 22 -3.87 2.87 12.50
N PHE A 23 -2.70 2.79 11.88
CA PHE A 23 -1.64 1.84 12.20
C PHE A 23 -0.40 2.58 12.70
N LYS A 24 0.15 2.13 13.83
CA LYS A 24 1.46 2.60 14.32
C LYS A 24 2.54 1.75 13.66
N VAL A 25 3.34 2.38 12.80
CA VAL A 25 4.35 1.72 11.98
C VAL A 25 5.66 2.52 12.01
N LYS A 26 6.72 1.96 11.44
CA LYS A 26 7.98 2.69 11.23
C LYS A 26 8.18 2.96 9.76
N TYR A 27 8.40 4.20 9.38
CA TYR A 27 8.68 4.54 8.00
C TYR A 27 10.10 4.13 7.64
N ILE A 28 10.27 3.31 6.60
CA ILE A 28 11.60 2.90 6.12
C ILE A 28 12.16 3.97 5.19
N GLY A 29 11.32 4.44 4.27
CA GLY A 29 11.69 5.41 3.25
C GLY A 29 10.83 5.25 2.01
N SER A 30 11.29 5.91 0.95
CA SER A 30 10.76 5.74 -0.40
C SER A 30 11.89 5.51 -1.40
N GLU A 31 11.56 4.85 -2.50
CA GLU A 31 12.50 4.53 -3.58
C GLU A 31 11.76 4.45 -4.92
N VAL A 32 12.42 4.82 -6.01
CA VAL A 32 11.81 4.84 -7.34
C VAL A 32 11.42 3.42 -7.79
N ALA A 33 10.16 3.28 -8.23
CA ALA A 33 9.68 2.08 -8.92
C ALA A 33 9.80 2.21 -10.44
N ARG A 34 9.92 1.06 -11.11
CA ARG A 34 10.01 0.97 -12.57
C ARG A 34 8.67 0.59 -13.24
N GLY A 35 7.61 0.45 -12.45
CA GLY A 35 6.32 0.03 -12.95
C GLY A 35 5.19 0.35 -11.99
N LEU A 36 3.98 0.22 -12.51
CA LEU A 36 2.75 0.65 -11.86
C LEU A 36 2.33 -0.27 -10.71
N TRP A 37 2.45 -1.59 -10.87
CA TRP A 37 1.91 -2.56 -9.91
C TRP A 37 2.59 -3.93 -10.02
N GLY A 38 2.60 -4.67 -8.91
CA GLY A 38 3.12 -6.04 -8.85
C GLY A 38 4.44 -6.17 -8.10
N ILE A 39 4.67 -7.36 -7.54
CA ILE A 39 5.79 -7.65 -6.62
C ILE A 39 7.16 -7.38 -7.28
N LYS A 40 7.30 -7.61 -8.58
CA LYS A 40 8.53 -7.33 -9.33
C LYS A 40 8.99 -5.87 -9.25
N TYR A 41 8.07 -4.92 -9.05
CA TYR A 41 8.40 -3.51 -8.93
C TYR A 41 8.57 -3.01 -7.50
N THR A 42 8.09 -3.77 -6.50
CA THR A 42 8.31 -3.43 -5.08
C THR A 42 9.54 -4.12 -4.50
N ARG A 43 9.88 -5.34 -4.98
CA ARG A 43 10.92 -6.20 -4.38
C ARG A 43 12.27 -5.52 -4.25
N ARG A 44 12.81 -5.00 -5.36
CA ARG A 44 14.13 -4.33 -5.37
C ARG A 44 14.12 -3.04 -4.53
N PRO A 45 13.16 -2.11 -4.69
CA PRO A 45 13.03 -0.94 -3.83
C PRO A 45 13.00 -1.29 -2.33
N VAL A 46 12.22 -2.30 -1.94
CA VAL A 46 12.13 -2.75 -0.55
C VAL A 46 13.47 -3.32 -0.06
N ASP A 47 14.15 -4.16 -0.85
CA ASP A 47 15.48 -4.68 -0.47
C ASP A 47 16.51 -3.56 -0.26
N ILE A 48 16.51 -2.54 -1.13
CA ILE A 48 17.40 -1.37 -1.00
C ILE A 48 17.10 -0.62 0.30
N MET A 49 15.82 -0.28 0.53
CA MET A 49 15.40 0.48 1.72
C MET A 49 15.64 -0.29 3.02
N VAL A 50 15.35 -1.59 3.05
CA VAL A 50 15.62 -2.46 4.21
C VAL A 50 17.13 -2.62 4.44
N GLY A 51 17.91 -2.77 3.37
CA GLY A 51 19.37 -2.79 3.44
C GLY A 51 19.93 -1.51 4.06
N ALA A 52 19.46 -0.35 3.60
CA ALA A 52 19.84 0.94 4.16
C ALA A 52 19.42 1.07 5.64
N ALA A 53 18.20 0.64 5.98
CA ALA A 53 17.68 0.69 7.34
C ALA A 53 18.48 -0.19 8.32
N LYS A 54 18.95 -1.36 7.88
CA LYS A 54 19.82 -2.25 8.67
C LYS A 54 21.20 -1.67 8.93
N ASN A 55 21.67 -0.80 8.04
CA ASN A 55 22.98 -0.15 8.12
C ASN A 55 22.93 1.23 8.78
N LEU A 56 21.79 1.60 9.41
CA LEU A 56 21.69 2.85 10.15
C LEU A 56 22.68 2.85 11.34
N PRO A 57 23.29 4.01 11.65
CA PRO A 57 24.17 4.12 12.80
C PRO A 57 23.41 3.84 14.11
N PRO A 58 24.06 3.34 15.17
CA PRO A 58 23.40 2.91 16.41
C PRO A 58 22.50 3.97 17.07
N ASN A 59 22.79 5.25 16.84
CA ASN A 59 22.05 6.38 17.41
C ASN A 59 20.86 6.83 16.55
N LYS A 60 20.58 6.16 15.42
CA LYS A 60 19.50 6.53 14.51
C LYS A 60 18.54 5.37 14.33
N THR A 61 17.28 5.58 14.73
CA THR A 61 16.19 4.64 14.50
C THR A 61 15.31 5.11 13.34
N LEU A 62 14.54 4.18 12.78
CA LEU A 62 13.51 4.52 11.81
C LEU A 62 12.46 5.44 12.46
N PRO A 63 11.92 6.44 11.73
CA PRO A 63 10.87 7.29 12.23
C PRO A 63 9.61 6.49 12.59
N HIS A 64 9.05 6.75 13.78
CA HIS A 64 7.75 6.22 14.17
C HIS A 64 6.66 7.09 13.53
N CYS A 65 5.69 6.46 12.87
CA CYS A 65 4.58 7.17 12.25
C CYS A 65 3.24 6.48 12.46
N GLU A 66 2.18 7.29 12.39
CA GLU A 66 0.82 6.82 12.23
C GLU A 66 0.46 6.85 10.75
N LEU A 67 0.11 5.67 10.22
CA LEU A 67 -0.42 5.50 8.87
C LEU A 67 -1.91 5.27 8.99
N LYS A 68 -2.72 6.22 8.52
CA LYS A 68 -4.17 6.16 8.52
C LYS A 68 -4.67 5.81 7.12
N VAL A 69 -5.41 4.71 7.00
CA VAL A 69 -6.08 4.30 5.76
C VAL A 69 -7.55 4.70 5.85
N SER A 70 -8.06 5.34 4.81
CA SER A 70 -9.46 5.80 4.69
C SER A 70 -9.96 5.59 3.26
N THR A 71 -11.25 5.81 3.03
CA THR A 71 -11.84 5.79 1.68
C THR A 71 -11.28 6.88 0.76
N GLU A 72 -10.69 7.94 1.31
CA GLU A 72 -10.08 9.03 0.55
C GLU A 72 -8.62 8.75 0.18
N GLY A 73 -7.98 7.77 0.82
CA GLY A 73 -6.58 7.42 0.61
C GLY A 73 -5.82 7.16 1.91
N VAL A 74 -4.50 7.38 1.86
CA VAL A 74 -3.56 7.09 2.95
C VAL A 74 -2.94 8.38 3.47
N SER A 75 -3.06 8.62 4.78
CA SER A 75 -2.38 9.72 5.47
C SER A 75 -1.25 9.20 6.35
N ILE A 76 -0.12 9.88 6.37
CA ILE A 76 1.06 9.51 7.14
C ILE A 76 1.44 10.69 8.03
N GLU A 77 1.66 10.42 9.32
CA GLU A 77 2.17 11.40 10.28
C GLU A 77 3.37 10.81 11.05
N ILE A 78 4.54 11.40 10.88
CA ILE A 78 5.74 11.08 11.66
C ILE A 78 5.59 11.63 13.08
N LEU A 79 5.44 10.73 14.05
CA LEU A 79 5.37 11.05 15.47
C LEU A 79 6.76 11.35 16.06
N GLN A 80 7.79 10.65 15.59
CA GLN A 80 9.17 10.78 16.07
C GLN A 80 10.18 10.54 14.95
N PRO A 81 11.17 11.43 14.75
CA PRO A 81 11.38 12.69 15.47
C PRO A 81 10.33 13.76 15.08
N LYS A 82 9.97 14.64 16.02
CA LYS A 82 9.04 15.76 15.76
C LYS A 82 9.73 16.81 14.90
N ALA A 83 9.36 16.88 13.62
CA ALA A 83 9.80 17.92 12.67
C ALA A 83 8.64 18.88 12.36
N SER A 84 8.95 20.06 11.81
CA SER A 84 7.99 21.12 11.48
C SER A 84 7.02 20.74 10.35
N ILE A 85 7.44 19.88 9.42
CA ILE A 85 6.55 19.20 8.46
C ILE A 85 6.76 17.71 8.68
N ASN A 86 5.76 17.06 9.24
CA ASN A 86 5.83 15.66 9.63
C ASN A 86 4.65 14.85 9.09
N ASN A 87 3.73 15.45 8.35
CA ASN A 87 2.57 14.76 7.79
C ASN A 87 2.39 15.03 6.29
N TRP A 88 1.83 14.05 5.61
CA TRP A 88 1.41 14.13 4.21
C TRP A 88 0.36 13.06 3.92
N SER A 89 -0.34 13.19 2.80
CA SER A 89 -1.37 12.24 2.38
C SER A 89 -1.29 11.94 0.89
N TYR A 90 -1.62 10.70 0.54
CA TYR A 90 -1.78 10.23 -0.82
C TYR A 90 -3.27 9.91 -1.06
N PRO A 91 -3.93 10.67 -1.95
CA PRO A 91 -5.28 10.35 -2.39
C PRO A 91 -5.37 8.94 -2.97
N ILE A 92 -6.50 8.27 -2.80
CA ILE A 92 -6.69 6.87 -3.20
C ILE A 92 -6.43 6.63 -4.70
N ASP A 93 -6.74 7.61 -5.54
CA ASP A 93 -6.55 7.60 -7.00
C ASP A 93 -5.08 7.74 -7.43
N THR A 94 -4.18 8.08 -6.51
CA THR A 94 -2.72 8.14 -6.75
C THR A 94 -1.99 6.86 -6.32
N ILE A 95 -2.66 5.96 -5.60
CA ILE A 95 -2.06 4.72 -5.11
C ILE A 95 -2.42 3.61 -6.10
N SER A 96 -1.43 3.01 -6.74
CA SER A 96 -1.65 1.97 -7.76
C SER A 96 -1.50 0.55 -7.22
N TYR A 97 -0.80 0.39 -6.10
CA TYR A 97 -0.54 -0.93 -5.54
C TYR A 97 -0.23 -0.84 -4.05
N GLY A 98 -0.66 -1.84 -3.27
CA GLY A 98 -0.28 -1.97 -1.87
C GLY A 98 -0.30 -3.42 -1.42
N VAL A 99 0.78 -3.86 -0.77
CA VAL A 99 1.00 -5.28 -0.48
C VAL A 99 1.89 -5.48 0.75
N GLN A 100 1.72 -6.63 1.39
CA GLN A 100 2.69 -7.18 2.35
C GLN A 100 3.87 -7.80 1.60
N ASP A 101 5.12 -7.45 1.94
CA ASP A 101 6.30 -8.05 1.32
C ASP A 101 6.44 -9.54 1.68
N LEU A 102 6.80 -10.37 0.69
CA LEU A 102 6.89 -11.82 0.86
C LEU A 102 8.11 -12.29 1.68
N VAL A 103 9.20 -11.51 1.67
CA VAL A 103 10.45 -11.89 2.37
C VAL A 103 10.51 -11.19 3.72
N TYR A 104 10.33 -9.87 3.74
CA TYR A 104 10.20 -9.08 4.94
C TYR A 104 8.73 -9.02 5.33
N THR A 105 8.19 -10.14 5.79
CA THR A 105 6.75 -10.33 6.07
C THR A 105 6.10 -9.34 7.05
N ARG A 106 6.86 -8.49 7.74
CA ARG A 106 6.35 -7.37 8.56
C ARG A 106 6.33 -6.04 7.83
N VAL A 107 6.79 -6.00 6.58
CA VAL A 107 6.86 -4.80 5.75
C VAL A 107 5.61 -4.73 4.91
N PHE A 108 4.97 -3.56 4.97
CA PHE A 108 3.98 -3.15 4.00
C PHE A 108 4.62 -2.19 3.01
N ALA A 109 4.34 -2.36 1.72
CA ALA A 109 4.82 -1.48 0.66
C ALA A 109 3.65 -1.03 -0.21
N MET A 110 3.67 0.22 -0.63
CA MET A 110 2.70 0.76 -1.58
C MET A 110 3.41 1.51 -2.71
N ILE A 111 2.85 1.46 -3.91
CA ILE A 111 3.30 2.25 -5.05
C ILE A 111 2.35 3.45 -5.17
N VAL A 112 2.96 4.63 -5.13
CA VAL A 112 2.31 5.92 -5.40
C VAL A 112 2.75 6.39 -6.77
N VAL A 113 1.79 6.93 -7.52
CA VAL A 113 2.02 7.50 -8.83
C VAL A 113 1.98 9.01 -8.73
N LYS A 114 3.11 9.62 -9.05
CA LYS A 114 3.32 11.06 -9.17
C LYS A 114 2.80 11.57 -10.51
N ASP A 115 2.67 12.88 -10.61
CA ASP A 115 2.26 13.54 -11.85
C ASP A 115 3.17 13.20 -13.03
N GLU A 116 2.59 13.20 -14.24
CA GLU A 116 3.21 12.75 -15.50
C GLU A 116 4.43 13.56 -15.94
N THR A 117 4.67 14.72 -15.34
CA THR A 117 5.86 15.54 -15.60
C THR A 117 7.12 14.99 -14.94
N SER A 118 6.99 14.00 -14.05
CA SER A 118 8.12 13.34 -13.42
C SER A 118 8.77 12.32 -14.36
N VAL A 119 10.11 12.40 -14.49
CA VAL A 119 10.93 11.38 -15.18
C VAL A 119 10.71 9.99 -14.59
N HIS A 120 10.36 9.93 -13.30
CA HIS A 120 10.06 8.70 -12.57
C HIS A 120 8.69 8.84 -11.90
N PRO A 121 7.61 8.42 -12.59
CA PRO A 121 6.25 8.63 -12.09
C PRO A 121 5.90 7.67 -10.94
N PHE A 122 6.66 6.60 -10.70
CA PHE A 122 6.32 5.60 -9.69
C PHE A 122 7.29 5.66 -8.51
N GLU A 123 6.75 5.70 -7.29
CA GLU A 123 7.50 5.69 -6.05
C GLU A 123 6.95 4.63 -5.10
N VAL A 124 7.82 3.78 -4.57
CA VAL A 124 7.47 2.80 -3.53
C VAL A 124 7.71 3.44 -2.19
N HIS A 125 6.71 3.41 -1.31
CA HIS A 125 6.84 3.73 0.10
C HIS A 125 6.78 2.44 0.91
N ALA A 126 7.69 2.27 1.87
CA ALA A 126 7.74 1.07 2.70
C ALA A 126 7.69 1.38 4.21
N PHE A 127 6.98 0.53 4.93
CA PHE A 127 6.70 0.67 6.37
C PHE A 127 6.91 -0.66 7.09
N VAL A 128 7.58 -0.63 8.25
CA VAL A 128 7.66 -1.79 9.14
C VAL A 128 6.49 -1.76 10.11
N CYS A 129 5.70 -2.83 10.11
CA CYS A 129 4.64 -3.10 11.07
C CYS A 129 5.17 -3.91 12.26
N ASP A 130 4.47 -3.88 13.39
CA ASP A 130 4.86 -4.65 14.58
C ASP A 130 4.76 -6.17 14.36
N SER A 131 3.78 -6.59 13.56
CA SER A 131 3.51 -8.00 13.27
C SER A 131 3.15 -8.23 11.80
N ARG A 132 3.28 -9.48 11.37
CA ARG A 132 2.82 -9.92 10.04
C ARG A 132 1.30 -9.74 9.89
N ALA A 133 0.56 -10.00 10.95
CA ALA A 133 -0.89 -9.81 10.99
C ALA A 133 -1.28 -8.33 10.78
N MET A 134 -0.52 -7.39 11.38
CA MET A 134 -0.74 -5.96 11.16
C MET A 134 -0.46 -5.55 9.71
N ALA A 135 0.64 -6.01 9.11
CA ALA A 135 0.95 -5.74 7.69
C ALA A 135 -0.14 -6.29 6.75
N ARG A 136 -0.65 -7.48 7.06
CA ARG A 136 -1.77 -8.10 6.32
C ARG A 136 -3.06 -7.32 6.49
N LYS A 137 -3.42 -6.94 7.72
CA LYS A 137 -4.60 -6.11 8.01
C LYS A 137 -4.53 -4.75 7.31
N LEU A 138 -3.35 -4.12 7.26
CA LEU A 138 -3.14 -2.86 6.54
C LEU A 138 -3.35 -3.04 5.03
N THR A 139 -2.87 -4.15 4.46
CA THR A 139 -3.13 -4.51 3.06
C THR A 139 -4.63 -4.63 2.79
N TYR A 140 -5.38 -5.30 3.68
CA TYR A 140 -6.84 -5.40 3.54
C TYR A 140 -7.58 -4.08 3.73
N ALA A 141 -7.12 -3.22 4.64
CA ALA A 141 -7.68 -1.88 4.79
C ALA A 141 -7.54 -1.05 3.50
N LEU A 142 -6.40 -1.13 2.83
CA LEU A 142 -6.21 -0.45 1.55
C LEU A 142 -7.04 -1.08 0.44
N ALA A 143 -7.17 -2.42 0.42
CA ALA A 143 -8.05 -3.11 -0.53
C ALA A 143 -9.52 -2.68 -0.37
N ALA A 144 -10.01 -2.56 0.87
CA ALA A 144 -11.36 -2.05 1.14
C ALA A 144 -11.55 -0.61 0.62
N ALA A 145 -10.55 0.26 0.81
CA ALA A 145 -10.57 1.62 0.25
C ALA A 145 -10.62 1.61 -1.29
N PHE A 146 -9.87 0.72 -1.95
CA PHE A 146 -9.96 0.56 -3.41
C PHE A 146 -11.33 0.05 -3.86
N GLN A 147 -11.93 -0.88 -3.15
CA GLN A 147 -13.28 -1.39 -3.48
C GLN A 147 -14.33 -0.28 -3.41
N ASP A 148 -14.27 0.57 -2.38
CA ASP A 148 -15.15 1.75 -2.25
C ASP A 148 -14.92 2.76 -3.39
N TYR A 149 -13.66 3.11 -3.67
CA TYR A 149 -13.33 4.01 -4.78
C TYR A 149 -13.83 3.48 -6.12
N SER A 150 -13.64 2.18 -6.39
CA SER A 150 -14.11 1.51 -7.60
C SER A 150 -15.62 1.59 -7.77
N ARG A 151 -16.36 1.46 -6.66
CA ARG A 151 -17.82 1.57 -6.64
C ARG A 151 -18.25 3.00 -7.02
N LYS A 152 -17.67 4.00 -6.37
CA LYS A 152 -17.97 5.42 -6.61
C LYS A 152 -17.66 5.86 -8.04
N VAL A 153 -16.53 5.41 -8.60
CA VAL A 153 -16.16 5.71 -10.00
C VAL A 153 -17.15 5.08 -10.99
N LYS A 154 -17.66 3.87 -10.71
CA LYS A 154 -18.68 3.22 -11.56
C LYS A 154 -20.05 3.88 -11.44
N GLU A 155 -20.45 4.29 -10.24
CA GLU A 155 -21.71 5.00 -9.99
C GLU A 155 -21.73 6.40 -10.60
N ASN A 156 -20.60 7.11 -10.57
CA ASN A 156 -20.45 8.43 -11.17
C ASN A 156 -20.11 8.39 -12.68
N GLY A 157 -19.73 7.22 -13.20
CA GLY A 157 -19.35 7.00 -14.60
C GLY A 157 -20.52 6.97 -15.60
N SER A 158 -21.75 7.25 -15.16
CA SER A 158 -22.90 7.44 -16.05
C SER A 158 -23.07 8.86 -16.59
N ASP A 159 -22.30 9.85 -16.10
CA ASP A 159 -22.36 11.22 -16.60
C ASP A 159 -20.98 11.71 -17.07
N GLU A 160 -20.87 11.95 -18.38
CA GLU A 160 -19.76 12.63 -19.03
C GLU A 160 -19.60 14.05 -18.45
N SER A 161 -18.75 14.25 -17.46
CA SER A 161 -18.21 15.57 -17.16
C SER A 161 -16.91 15.50 -16.33
N SER A 162 -15.80 15.55 -17.07
CA SER A 162 -14.56 16.24 -16.71
C SER A 162 -14.19 16.30 -15.23
N ASP A 163 -13.46 15.29 -14.77
CA ASP A 163 -12.30 15.57 -13.93
C ASP A 163 -11.06 14.99 -14.61
N LYS A 164 -9.96 15.73 -14.50
CA LYS A 164 -8.67 15.52 -15.18
C LYS A 164 -7.97 14.23 -14.70
N ILE A 165 -8.61 13.09 -14.91
CA ILE A 165 -7.99 11.78 -14.76
C ILE A 165 -7.14 11.60 -16.02
N THR A 166 -5.83 11.73 -15.88
CA THR A 166 -4.90 11.44 -16.98
C THR A 166 -5.16 10.01 -17.51
N PRO A 167 -4.92 9.73 -18.80
CA PRO A 167 -5.11 8.39 -19.37
C PRO A 167 -4.27 7.31 -18.65
N THR A 168 -3.19 7.72 -17.95
CA THR A 168 -2.47 6.87 -17.00
C THR A 168 -3.30 6.55 -15.76
N ARG A 169 -4.02 7.52 -15.17
CA ARG A 169 -4.96 7.39 -14.04
C ARG A 169 -6.20 6.53 -14.34
N GLN A 170 -6.63 6.45 -15.60
CA GLN A 170 -7.67 5.51 -16.03
C GLN A 170 -7.20 4.05 -16.03
N LYS A 171 -5.89 3.79 -16.21
CA LYS A 171 -5.31 2.44 -16.11
C LYS A 171 -5.14 1.93 -14.67
N PHE A 172 -5.47 2.74 -13.66
CA PHE A 172 -5.49 2.35 -12.24
C PHE A 172 -6.75 1.61 -11.87
N ALA A 173 -7.74 1.53 -12.77
CA ALA A 173 -8.97 0.78 -12.58
C ALA A 173 -8.69 -0.74 -12.61
N ILE A 174 -7.95 -1.15 -11.59
CA ILE A 174 -7.92 -2.39 -10.87
C ILE A 174 -7.94 -3.65 -11.74
N ASP A 175 -6.80 -4.34 -11.77
CA ASP A 175 -6.80 -5.78 -12.00
C ASP A 175 -7.48 -6.45 -10.78
N LEU A 176 -8.83 -6.47 -10.81
CA LEU A 176 -9.72 -7.18 -9.88
C LEU A 176 -9.96 -8.62 -10.32
N ARG A 177 -9.09 -9.18 -11.17
CA ARG A 177 -9.19 -10.58 -11.52
C ARG A 177 -9.17 -11.41 -10.25
N SER A 178 -10.12 -12.32 -10.17
CA SER A 178 -10.17 -13.34 -9.14
C SER A 178 -8.86 -14.15 -9.18
N PRO A 179 -8.46 -14.83 -8.08
CA PRO A 179 -7.28 -15.69 -8.08
C PRO A 179 -7.24 -16.72 -9.22
N GLU A 180 -8.40 -17.11 -9.78
CA GLU A 180 -8.53 -17.99 -10.95
C GLU A 180 -8.10 -17.29 -12.26
N GLU A 181 -8.51 -16.04 -12.48
CA GLU A 181 -8.18 -15.28 -13.69
C GLU A 181 -6.72 -14.76 -13.72
N LEU A 182 -6.03 -14.78 -12.57
CA LEU A 182 -4.59 -14.54 -12.47
C LEU A 182 -3.75 -15.80 -12.77
N ALA A 183 -4.32 -16.99 -12.63
CA ALA A 183 -3.64 -18.25 -12.90
C ALA A 183 -3.52 -18.53 -14.42
N GLU A 184 -4.40 -17.98 -15.24
CA GLU A 184 -4.42 -18.20 -16.69
C GLU A 184 -3.28 -17.50 -17.45
N ASP A 185 -2.72 -16.40 -16.91
CA ASP A 185 -1.56 -15.73 -17.53
C ASP A 185 -0.23 -16.47 -17.24
N ASP A 186 -0.12 -17.19 -16.12
CA ASP A 186 1.12 -17.91 -15.74
C ASP A 186 1.30 -19.23 -16.54
N GLU A 187 0.22 -19.77 -17.14
CA GLU A 187 0.28 -21.00 -17.95
C GLU A 187 0.61 -20.77 -19.44
N THR A 188 0.68 -19.52 -19.91
CA THR A 188 0.96 -19.21 -21.33
C THR A 188 2.40 -18.75 -21.62
N GLU A 189 3.26 -18.62 -20.60
CA GLU A 189 4.71 -18.40 -20.75
C GLU A 189 5.54 -19.59 -20.23
N ALA A 190 5.23 -20.81 -20.69
CA ALA A 190 6.10 -21.98 -20.58
C ALA A 190 6.79 -22.32 -21.92
#